data_AF-A0A520RHS1-F1
#
_entry.id   AF-A0A520RHS1-F1
#
_cell.length_a   1.000
_cell.length_b   1.000
_cell.length_c   1.000
_cell.angle_alpha   90.00
_cell.angle_beta   90.00
_cell.angle_gamma   90.00
#
_symmetry.space_group_name_H-M   'P 1'
#
loop_
_entity.id
_entity.type
_entity.pdbx_description
1 polymer ?
#
loop_
_entity_poly.entity_id
_entity_poly.type
_entity_poly.pdbx_seq_one_letter_code
_entity_poly.pdbx_strand_id
1 'polypeptide(L)' 'MSSQPMYKVIFHNGGQVYEVFARQIYQSDMWGFVEIEE' A
#
# COMPACT_ATOMS: atom_id res chain seq x y z
N MET A 1 -1.70 -22.54 -9.03
CA MET A 1 -2.04 -21.10 -9.07
C MET A 1 -1.12 -20.40 -8.09
N SER A 2 -0.25 -19.51 -8.54
CA SER A 2 0.68 -18.80 -7.62
C SER A 2 -0.12 -17.90 -6.71
N SER A 3 0.09 -18.01 -5.40
CA SER A 3 -0.42 -17.04 -4.42
C SER A 3 0.11 -15.65 -4.81
N GLN A 4 -0.78 -14.75 -5.18
CA GLN A 4 -0.39 -13.35 -5.37
C GLN A 4 0.14 -12.82 -4.03
N PRO A 5 1.27 -12.08 -4.03
CA PRO A 5 1.80 -11.50 -2.81
C PRO A 5 0.76 -10.54 -2.21
N MET A 6 0.66 -10.55 -0.89
CA MET A 6 -0.17 -9.60 -0.15
C MET A 6 0.74 -8.79 0.76
N TYR A 7 0.69 -7.48 0.59
CA TYR A 7 1.47 -6.50 1.32
C TYR A 7 0.63 -5.91 2.45
N LYS A 8 1.27 -5.65 3.60
CA LYS A 8 0.69 -4.88 4.70
C LYS A 8 1.35 -3.50 4.71
N VAL A 9 0.57 -2.47 4.42
CA VAL A 9 1.00 -1.07 4.47
C VAL A 9 0.51 -0.46 5.78
N ILE A 10 1.41 0.15 6.54
CA ILE A 10 1.11 0.81 7.80
C ILE A 10 1.51 2.27 7.70
N PHE A 11 0.59 3.19 7.98
CA PHE A 11 0.86 4.62 7.96
C PHE A 11 0.11 5.36 9.07
N HIS A 12 0.64 6.52 9.46
CA HIS A 12 0.01 7.42 10.41
C HIS A 12 -0.81 8.47 9.67
N ASN A 13 -2.06 8.69 10.08
CA ASN A 13 -2.91 9.76 9.58
C ASN A 13 -3.75 10.34 10.73
N GLY A 14 -3.69 11.65 10.95
CA GLY A 14 -4.47 12.32 12.00
C GLY A 14 -4.23 11.81 13.42
N GLY A 15 -3.03 11.30 13.73
CA GLY A 15 -2.71 10.69 15.03
C GLY A 15 -3.21 9.25 15.21
N GLN A 16 -3.81 8.67 14.17
CA GLN A 16 -4.25 7.27 14.13
C GLN A 16 -3.30 6.46 13.24
N VAL A 17 -3.16 5.17 13.55
CA VAL A 17 -2.41 4.20 12.73
C VAL A 17 -3.41 3.45 11.86
N TYR A 18 -3.17 3.46 10.56
CA TYR A 18 -3.95 2.72 9.58
C TYR A 18 -3.15 1.53 9.08
N GLU A 19 -3.84 0.41 8.89
CA GLU A 19 -3.30 -0.80 8.30
C GLU A 19 -4.12 -1.16 7.07
N VAL A 20 -3.45 -1.29 5.93
CA VAL A 20 -4.06 -1.62 4.63
C VAL A 20 -3.40 -2.87 4.07
N PHE A 21 -4.20 -3.81 3.59
CA PHE A 21 -3.74 -5.00 2.89
C PHE A 21 -4.00 -4.83 1.39
N ALA A 22 -2.97 -5.04 0.58
CA ALA A 22 -3.00 -4.78 -0.85
C ALA A 22 -2.23 -5.86 -1.62
N ARG A 23 -2.66 -6.21 -2.83
CA ARG A 23 -1.90 -7.13 -3.71
C ARG A 23 -0.98 -6.39 -4.65
N GLN A 24 -1.21 -5.11 -4.89
CA GLN A 24 -0.44 -4.30 -5.84
C GLN A 24 0.04 -3.00 -5.20
N ILE A 25 1.33 -2.73 -5.33
CA ILE A 25 2.00 -1.51 -4.86
C ILE A 25 2.96 -1.05 -5.94
N TYR A 26 2.87 0.22 -6.34
CA TYR A 26 3.74 0.78 -7.37
C TYR A 26 4.04 2.25 -7.12
N GLN A 27 5.16 2.73 -7.68
CA GLN A 27 5.55 4.13 -7.61
C GLN A 27 4.66 4.94 -8.55
N SER A 28 4.09 6.04 -8.06
CA SER A 28 3.28 6.93 -8.90
C SER A 28 4.14 7.77 -9.83
N ASP A 29 3.50 8.40 -10.82
CA ASP A 29 4.13 9.42 -11.67
C ASP A 29 4.55 10.68 -10.88
N MET A 30 3.94 10.93 -9.72
CA MET A 30 4.35 11.98 -8.79
C MET A 30 5.48 11.49 -7.87
N TRP A 31 6.61 12.19 -7.92
CA TRP A 31 7.75 11.85 -7.07
C TRP A 31 7.37 11.93 -5.58
N GLY A 32 7.70 10.87 -4.84
CA GLY A 32 7.41 10.76 -3.42
C GLY A 32 6.06 10.11 -3.07
N PHE A 33 5.28 9.68 -4.06
CA PHE A 33 4.00 9.01 -3.86
C PHE A 33 4.04 7.55 -4.30
N VAL A 34 3.31 6.71 -3.55
CA VAL A 34 3.12 5.28 -3.81
C VAL A 34 1.62 5.04 -3.95
N GLU A 35 1.25 4.31 -5.00
CA GLU A 35 -0.12 3.86 -5.23
C GLU A 35 -0.26 2.42 -4.73
N ILE A 36 -1.42 2.15 -4.14
CA ILE A 36 -1.75 0.89 -3.47
C ILE A 36 -3.13 0.47 -3.99
N GLU A 37 -3.22 -0.71 -4.57
CA GLU A 37 -4.44 -1.26 -5.18
C GLU A 37 -4.74 -2.68 -4.67
N GLU A 38 -5.97 -3.15 -4.93
CA GLU A 38 -6.48 -4.45 -4.47
C GLU A 38 -5.59 -5.62 -4.86
#